data_AF-A0A1G9C4T8-F1
#
_entry.id   AF-A0A1G9C4T8-F1
#
_cell.length_a   1.000
_cell.length_b   1.000
_cell.length_c   1.000
_cell.angle_alpha   90.00
_cell.angle_beta   90.00
_cell.angle_gamma   90.00
#
_symmetry.space_group_name_H-M   'P 1'
#
loop_
_entity.id
_entity.type
_entity.pdbx_description
1 polymer ?
#
loop_
_entity_poly.entity_id
_entity_poly.type
_entity_poly.pdbx_seq_one_letter_code
_entity_poly.pdbx_strand_id
1 'polypeptide(L)'
;MGWLAAGDGYEVALIDGRVAARSTSGRAAGRQLKTLPRALREHPEVDRLRRLAEWLDRHAAACVAQVDTWMVSSLPVPTGLLARVWPDEAWQAALRDLVIVGDDPDEAGFLRDATASGELRVVNLDGETVRLSVETVTLPHPVLLPDLDDLREFAAELGVTQTVEQIHRATWRKPAEVKARATEVTEFAGGRYSSRFGLAARATRLGYRVTGGYATCRVRDAGRIAEAAVWIGEPYWESETATGNLTWHDQEGRSLPLSEVGPVAWSEGMRMAAGLHAGRQIEEGS
;
A
#
# COMPACT_ATOMS: atom_id res chain seq x y z
N MET A 1 16.55 -5.80 20.53
CA MET A 1 17.93 -5.34 20.19
C MET A 1 18.73 -5.05 21.45
N GLY A 2 20.05 -5.22 21.40
CA GLY A 2 20.96 -4.99 22.53
C GLY A 2 21.49 -3.56 22.60
N TRP A 3 21.97 -3.17 23.79
CA TRP A 3 22.68 -1.91 24.02
C TRP A 3 24.16 -2.06 23.66
N LEU A 4 24.72 -1.08 22.94
CA LEU A 4 26.09 -1.06 22.44
C LEU A 4 26.90 0.00 23.20
N ALA A 5 28.11 -0.33 23.62
CA ALA A 5 29.01 0.64 24.25
C ALA A 5 29.38 1.77 23.26
N ALA A 6 29.24 3.02 23.70
CA ALA A 6 29.50 4.21 22.87
C ALA A 6 30.53 5.19 23.48
N GLY A 7 31.37 4.67 24.39
CA GLY A 7 32.36 5.49 25.11
C GLY A 7 31.75 6.34 26.23
N ASP A 8 32.62 6.97 27.02
CA ASP A 8 32.28 7.99 28.05
C ASP A 8 31.19 7.59 29.06
N GLY A 9 31.07 6.31 29.37
CA GLY A 9 30.04 5.81 30.30
C GLY A 9 28.63 5.83 29.72
N TYR A 10 28.49 5.68 28.40
CA TYR A 10 27.22 5.55 27.72
C TYR A 10 27.11 4.28 26.88
N GLU A 11 25.87 3.81 26.75
CA GLU A 11 25.47 2.83 25.76
C GLU A 11 24.38 3.42 24.86
N VAL A 12 24.33 2.96 23.61
CA VAL A 12 23.32 3.35 22.62
C VAL A 12 22.61 2.14 22.06
N ALA A 13 21.35 2.31 21.67
CA ALA A 13 20.54 1.27 21.05
C ALA A 13 19.57 1.91 20.05
N LEU A 14 19.06 1.12 19.11
CA LEU A 14 17.92 1.49 18.30
C LEU A 14 16.63 1.08 19.04
N ILE A 15 15.81 2.06 19.41
CA ILE A 15 14.56 1.88 20.14
C ILE A 15 13.50 2.66 19.36
N ASP A 16 12.42 1.99 18.95
CA ASP A 16 11.31 2.58 18.17
C ASP A 16 11.80 3.40 16.97
N GLY A 17 12.74 2.84 16.20
CA GLY A 17 13.32 3.47 15.01
C GLY A 17 14.25 4.66 15.31
N ARG A 18 14.58 4.94 16.58
CA ARG A 18 15.43 6.07 16.98
C ARG A 18 16.61 5.64 17.82
N VAL A 19 17.74 6.33 17.63
CA VAL A 19 18.92 6.10 18.47
C VAL A 19 18.68 6.67 19.85
N ALA A 20 18.57 5.78 20.83
CA ALA A 20 18.48 6.10 22.24
C ALA A 20 19.85 5.93 22.91
N ALA A 21 20.08 6.67 23.99
CA ALA A 21 21.25 6.51 24.84
C ALA A 21 20.84 6.26 26.29
N ARG A 22 21.66 5.53 27.03
CA ARG A 22 21.57 5.41 28.49
C ARG A 22 22.96 5.55 29.10
N SER A 23 23.03 6.04 30.33
CA SER A 23 24.30 6.05 31.07
C SER A 23 24.57 4.66 31.66
N THR A 24 25.84 4.25 31.73
CA THR A 24 26.29 3.03 32.41
C THR A 24 26.76 3.30 33.84
N SER A 25 26.77 4.55 34.28
CA SER A 25 27.29 4.95 35.59
C SER A 25 26.41 5.99 36.29
N GLY A 26 26.60 6.13 37.60
CA GLY A 26 25.85 7.08 38.42
C GLY A 26 24.41 6.67 38.74
N ARG A 27 23.65 7.59 39.36
CA ARG A 27 22.31 7.32 39.92
C ARG A 27 21.24 6.97 38.88
N ALA A 28 21.47 7.30 37.61
CA ALA A 28 20.56 7.02 36.50
C ALA A 28 21.07 5.91 35.57
N ALA A 29 22.06 5.11 36.02
CA ALA A 29 22.60 4.01 35.23
C ALA A 29 21.50 3.06 34.76
N GLY A 30 21.56 2.67 33.49
CA GLY A 30 20.59 1.78 32.85
C GLY A 30 19.31 2.45 32.36
N ARG A 31 19.01 3.70 32.76
CA ARG A 31 17.80 4.42 32.32
C ARG A 31 18.02 5.13 30.99
N GLN A 32 17.09 4.94 30.05
CA GLN A 32 17.08 5.68 28.79
C GLN A 32 16.97 7.19 29.03
N LEU A 33 17.85 7.93 28.36
CA LEU A 33 17.88 9.38 28.36
C LEU A 33 16.83 9.94 27.39
N LYS A 34 16.28 11.11 27.72
CA LYS A 34 15.31 11.81 26.87
C LYS A 34 15.91 12.32 25.56
N THR A 35 17.19 12.65 25.58
CA THR A 35 17.90 13.25 24.44
C THR A 35 19.28 12.62 24.31
N LEU A 36 19.74 12.46 23.07
CA LEU A 36 21.09 12.00 22.79
C LEU A 36 22.12 13.05 23.26
N PRO A 37 23.06 12.69 24.16
CA PRO A 37 24.14 13.57 24.58
C PRO A 37 24.94 14.11 23.40
N ARG A 38 25.39 15.37 23.49
CA ARG A 38 26.14 16.03 22.40
C ARG A 38 27.42 15.27 22.02
N ALA A 39 28.12 14.71 23.01
CA ALA A 39 29.33 13.92 22.81
C ALA A 39 29.12 12.66 21.94
N LEU A 40 27.90 12.11 21.93
CA LEU A 40 27.59 10.89 21.16
C LEU A 40 27.10 11.18 19.74
N ARG A 41 26.81 12.43 19.39
CA ARG A 41 26.13 12.75 18.11
C ARG A 41 26.92 12.35 16.87
N GLU A 42 28.24 12.40 16.95
CA GLU A 42 29.19 12.06 15.88
C GLU A 42 29.89 10.72 16.19
N HIS A 43 29.39 9.96 17.17
CA HIS A 43 29.99 8.68 17.52
C HIS A 43 29.69 7.64 16.42
N PRO A 44 30.68 6.85 15.97
CA PRO A 44 30.49 5.90 14.88
C PRO A 44 29.32 4.92 15.06
N GLU A 45 29.07 4.46 16.30
CA GLU A 45 27.95 3.57 16.59
C GLU A 45 26.58 4.26 16.46
N VAL A 46 26.49 5.56 16.78
CA VAL A 46 25.26 6.32 16.56
C VAL A 46 24.97 6.44 15.07
N ASP A 47 25.99 6.71 14.26
CA ASP A 47 25.82 6.81 12.80
C ASP A 47 25.48 5.46 12.17
N ARG A 48 26.02 4.35 12.68
CA ARG A 48 25.61 3.00 12.25
C ARG A 48 24.15 2.72 12.57
N LEU A 49 23.69 3.05 13.78
CA LEU A 49 22.30 2.84 14.17
C LEU A 49 21.33 3.75 13.40
N ARG A 50 21.73 4.98 13.05
CA ARG A 50 20.93 5.86 12.17
C ARG A 50 20.77 5.26 10.77
N ARG A 51 21.86 4.83 10.15
CA ARG A 51 21.81 4.17 8.83
C ARG A 51 20.99 2.88 8.87
N LEU A 52 21.07 2.12 9.96
CA LEU A 52 20.23 0.95 10.16
C LEU A 52 18.75 1.32 10.25
N ALA A 53 18.40 2.38 11.00
CA ALA A 53 17.03 2.88 11.09
C ALA A 53 16.49 3.28 9.71
N GLU A 54 17.24 4.08 8.96
CA GLU A 54 16.89 4.48 7.58
C GLU A 54 16.73 3.29 6.63
N TRP A 55 17.54 2.24 6.83
CA TRP A 55 17.39 1.02 6.05
C TRP A 55 16.13 0.24 6.43
N LEU A 56 15.83 0.11 7.72
CA LEU A 56 14.63 -0.56 8.23
C LEU A 56 13.36 0.15 7.75
N ASP A 57 13.34 1.49 7.76
CA ASP A 57 12.20 2.28 7.27
C ASP A 57 11.97 2.03 5.77
N ARG A 58 13.04 2.01 4.97
CA ARG A 58 12.95 1.69 3.53
C ARG A 58 12.53 0.25 3.29
N HIS A 59 12.99 -0.69 4.10
CA HIS A 59 12.61 -2.10 4.02
C HIS A 59 11.11 -2.28 4.33
N ALA A 60 10.62 -1.69 5.42
CA ALA A 60 9.20 -1.69 5.76
C ALA A 60 8.34 -1.08 4.65
N ALA A 61 8.74 0.06 4.09
CA ALA A 61 8.04 0.66 2.95
C ALA A 61 8.04 -0.25 1.71
N ALA A 62 9.14 -0.96 1.43
CA ALA A 62 9.23 -1.90 0.33
C ALA A 62 8.34 -3.14 0.54
N CYS A 63 8.28 -3.69 1.75
CA CYS A 63 7.38 -4.78 2.11
C CYS A 63 5.91 -4.39 1.87
N VAL A 64 5.49 -3.22 2.37
CA VAL A 64 4.13 -2.68 2.17
C VAL A 64 3.82 -2.52 0.69
N ALA A 65 4.73 -1.93 -0.10
CA ALA A 65 4.53 -1.76 -1.54
C ALA A 65 4.41 -3.10 -2.29
N GLN A 66 5.16 -4.12 -1.87
CA GLN A 66 5.11 -5.44 -2.48
C GLN A 66 3.81 -6.17 -2.14
N VAL A 67 3.32 -6.05 -0.90
CA VAL A 67 2.04 -6.62 -0.48
C VAL A 67 0.85 -5.89 -1.12
N ASP A 68 0.89 -4.55 -1.22
CA ASP A 68 -0.11 -3.78 -1.98
C ASP A 68 -0.15 -4.23 -3.44
N THR A 69 1.01 -4.52 -4.06
CA THR A 69 1.06 -5.08 -5.43
C THR A 69 0.37 -6.45 -5.53
N TRP A 70 0.59 -7.34 -4.56
CA TRP A 70 -0.10 -8.63 -4.51
C TRP A 70 -1.60 -8.46 -4.36
N MET A 71 -2.04 -7.56 -3.49
CA MET A 71 -3.45 -7.27 -3.22
C MET A 71 -4.14 -6.65 -4.43
N VAL A 72 -3.57 -5.58 -4.99
CA VAL A 72 -4.13 -4.83 -6.11
C VAL A 72 -4.30 -5.69 -7.34
N SER A 73 -3.38 -6.63 -7.58
CA SER A 73 -3.44 -7.52 -8.74
C SER A 73 -4.02 -8.90 -8.41
N SER A 74 -4.46 -9.11 -7.16
CA SER A 74 -4.95 -10.39 -6.62
C SER A 74 -4.09 -11.58 -7.06
N LEU A 75 -2.77 -11.40 -6.99
CA LEU A 75 -1.81 -12.38 -7.49
C LEU A 75 -1.82 -13.61 -6.57
N PRO A 76 -1.78 -14.83 -7.11
CA PRO A 76 -1.48 -16.01 -6.32
C PRO A 76 -0.11 -15.86 -5.66
N VAL A 77 -0.08 -15.95 -4.33
CA VAL A 77 1.12 -15.90 -3.51
C VAL A 77 1.36 -17.29 -2.93
N PRO A 78 2.54 -17.90 -3.17
CA PRO A 78 2.88 -19.18 -2.57
C PRO A 78 2.88 -19.09 -1.04
N THR A 79 2.22 -20.03 -0.36
CA THR A 79 2.19 -20.05 1.12
C THR A 79 3.57 -20.30 1.71
N GLY A 80 4.41 -21.06 1.00
CA GLY A 80 5.83 -21.23 1.32
C GLY A 80 6.66 -19.93 1.21
N LEU A 81 6.23 -18.94 0.42
CA LEU A 81 6.85 -17.61 0.42
C LEU A 81 6.42 -16.84 1.68
N LEU A 82 5.13 -16.85 2.00
CA LEU A 82 4.60 -16.21 3.21
C LEU A 82 5.30 -16.74 4.47
N ALA A 83 5.45 -18.06 4.59
CA ALA A 83 6.18 -18.70 5.67
C ALA A 83 7.65 -18.25 5.80
N ARG A 84 8.34 -18.00 4.68
CA ARG A 84 9.74 -17.55 4.68
C ARG A 84 9.89 -16.11 5.11
N VAL A 85 8.94 -15.26 4.76
CA VAL A 85 8.99 -13.83 5.09
C VAL A 85 8.36 -13.52 6.45
N TRP A 86 7.49 -14.39 6.97
CA TRP A 86 6.78 -14.18 8.23
C TRP A 86 7.65 -13.88 9.47
N PRO A 87 8.86 -14.46 9.63
CA PRO A 87 9.74 -14.11 10.75
C PRO A 87 10.28 -12.68 10.72
N ASP A 88 10.22 -12.00 9.57
CA ASP A 88 10.60 -10.60 9.44
C ASP A 88 9.43 -9.70 9.89
N GLU A 89 9.67 -8.89 10.92
CA GLU A 89 8.66 -8.01 11.52
C GLU A 89 8.05 -7.03 10.51
N ALA A 90 8.82 -6.56 9.52
CA ALA A 90 8.32 -5.64 8.50
C ALA A 90 7.34 -6.33 7.53
N TRP A 91 7.64 -7.58 7.15
CA TRP A 91 6.73 -8.40 6.36
C TRP A 91 5.49 -8.81 7.15
N GLN A 92 5.68 -9.24 8.39
CA GLN A 92 4.57 -9.59 9.27
C GLN A 92 3.63 -8.40 9.47
N ALA A 93 4.15 -7.19 9.70
CA ALA A 93 3.32 -5.99 9.84
C ALA A 93 2.56 -5.62 8.57
N ALA A 94 3.12 -5.90 7.39
CA ALA A 94 2.45 -5.66 6.11
C ALA A 94 1.37 -6.70 5.78
N LEU A 95 1.55 -7.96 6.23
CA LEU A 95 0.69 -9.10 5.89
C LEU A 95 -0.37 -9.42 6.94
N ARG A 96 -0.06 -9.20 8.22
CA ARG A 96 -0.97 -9.50 9.34
C ARG A 96 -2.26 -8.70 9.15
N ASP A 97 -3.36 -9.39 9.42
CA ASP A 97 -4.72 -8.91 9.32
C ASP A 97 -5.14 -8.52 7.90
N LEU A 98 -4.42 -8.92 6.86
CA LEU A 98 -4.98 -8.94 5.51
C LEU A 98 -5.93 -10.12 5.37
N VAL A 99 -7.04 -9.87 4.68
CA VAL A 99 -7.96 -10.91 4.23
C VAL A 99 -7.24 -11.69 3.14
N ILE A 100 -7.10 -13.00 3.34
CA ILE A 100 -6.58 -13.92 2.35
C ILE A 100 -7.64 -14.95 1.99
N VAL A 101 -7.52 -15.50 0.79
CA VAL A 101 -8.44 -16.51 0.25
C VAL A 101 -7.61 -17.66 -0.30
N GLY A 102 -7.98 -18.89 0.08
CA GLY A 102 -7.38 -20.13 -0.41
C GLY A 102 -8.00 -20.60 -1.72
N ASP A 103 -8.17 -21.93 -1.85
CA ASP A 103 -8.81 -22.53 -3.02
C ASP A 103 -10.33 -22.32 -3.02
N ASP A 104 -10.94 -22.18 -1.84
CA ASP A 104 -12.35 -21.85 -1.66
C ASP A 104 -12.51 -20.33 -1.43
N PRO A 105 -13.19 -19.60 -2.34
CA PRO A 105 -13.51 -18.18 -2.18
C PRO A 105 -14.32 -17.84 -0.93
N ASP A 106 -15.12 -18.79 -0.44
CA ASP A 106 -16.01 -18.59 0.71
C ASP A 106 -15.25 -18.76 2.06
N GLU A 107 -14.02 -19.27 2.03
CA GLU A 107 -13.13 -19.40 3.20
C GLU A 107 -12.21 -18.17 3.37
N ALA A 108 -12.74 -16.97 3.14
CA ALA A 108 -11.99 -15.74 3.37
C ALA A 108 -11.74 -15.52 4.88
N GLY A 109 -10.52 -15.10 5.23
CA GLY A 109 -10.19 -14.82 6.63
C GLY A 109 -8.98 -13.93 6.83
N PHE A 110 -8.92 -13.30 8.01
CA PHE A 110 -7.83 -12.41 8.42
C PHE A 110 -6.59 -13.23 8.78
N LEU A 111 -5.49 -13.04 8.05
CA LEU A 111 -4.21 -13.72 8.29
C LEU A 111 -3.63 -13.34 9.65
N ARG A 112 -3.42 -14.33 10.52
CA ARG A 112 -2.86 -14.13 11.87
C ARG A 112 -1.47 -14.71 12.07
N ASP A 113 -1.16 -15.80 11.37
CA ASP A 113 0.11 -16.50 11.51
C ASP A 113 0.49 -17.29 10.25
N ALA A 114 1.78 -17.53 10.07
CA ALA A 114 2.30 -18.46 9.08
C ALA A 114 3.40 -19.33 9.72
N THR A 115 3.21 -20.64 9.66
CA THR A 115 4.18 -21.61 10.19
C THR A 115 5.35 -21.80 9.24
N ALA A 116 6.48 -22.32 9.74
CA ALA A 116 7.65 -22.62 8.91
C ALA A 116 7.38 -23.64 7.79
N SER A 117 6.33 -24.46 7.90
CA SER A 117 5.93 -25.43 6.88
C SER A 117 5.01 -24.86 5.80
N GLY A 118 4.56 -23.60 5.92
CA GLY A 118 3.61 -23.01 4.96
C GLY A 118 2.14 -23.08 5.37
N GLU A 119 1.80 -23.73 6.49
CA GLU A 119 0.43 -23.66 7.02
C GLU A 119 0.14 -22.24 7.52
N LEU A 120 -0.94 -21.64 7.03
CA LEU A 120 -1.40 -20.32 7.43
C LEU A 120 -2.52 -20.45 8.46
N ARG A 121 -2.58 -19.52 9.41
CA ARG A 121 -3.69 -19.39 10.35
C ARG A 121 -4.49 -18.15 10.03
N VAL A 122 -5.79 -18.33 9.84
CA VAL A 122 -6.73 -17.25 9.56
C VAL A 122 -7.81 -17.24 10.62
N VAL A 123 -8.42 -16.07 10.83
CA VAL A 123 -9.68 -15.95 11.58
C VAL A 123 -10.77 -15.59 10.57
N ASN A 124 -11.78 -16.47 10.44
CA ASN A 124 -12.91 -16.25 9.53
C ASN A 124 -13.95 -15.32 10.17
N LEU A 125 -15.00 -14.98 9.42
CA LEU A 125 -16.10 -14.11 9.89
C LEU A 125 -16.88 -14.69 11.08
N ASP A 126 -16.87 -16.01 11.26
CA ASP A 126 -17.48 -16.67 12.42
C ASP A 126 -16.62 -16.55 13.70
N GLY A 127 -15.43 -15.96 13.59
CA GLY A 127 -14.46 -15.85 14.69
C GLY A 127 -13.68 -17.13 14.99
N GLU A 128 -13.83 -18.15 14.14
CA GLU A 128 -13.08 -19.39 14.26
C GLU A 128 -11.66 -19.23 13.68
N THR A 129 -10.68 -19.83 14.37
CA THR A 129 -9.32 -19.93 13.83
C THR A 129 -9.21 -21.15 12.93
N VAL A 130 -9.07 -20.90 11.63
CA VAL A 130 -8.95 -21.94 10.59
C VAL A 130 -7.49 -22.06 10.15
N ARG A 131 -7.09 -23.26 9.74
CA ARG A 131 -5.75 -23.55 9.22
C ARG A 131 -5.84 -23.85 7.74
N LEU A 132 -5.06 -23.12 6.94
CA LEU A 132 -4.98 -23.31 5.49
C LEU A 132 -3.65 -24.01 5.14
N SER A 133 -3.74 -25.17 4.49
CA SER A 133 -2.59 -25.95 4.00
C SER A 133 -2.59 -26.06 2.47
N VAL A 134 -2.87 -24.93 1.81
CA VAL A 134 -2.89 -24.81 0.35
C VAL A 134 -1.51 -24.37 -0.20
N GLU A 135 -1.25 -24.62 -1.48
CA GLU A 135 0.03 -24.23 -2.11
C GLU A 135 0.13 -22.71 -2.32
N THR A 136 -1.00 -22.07 -2.63
CA THR A 136 -1.09 -20.65 -2.89
C THR A 136 -2.33 -20.05 -2.26
N VAL A 137 -2.24 -18.78 -1.85
CA VAL A 137 -3.39 -17.96 -1.48
C VAL A 137 -3.40 -16.69 -2.30
N THR A 138 -4.55 -16.04 -2.42
CA THR A 138 -4.62 -14.68 -2.95
C THR A 138 -4.84 -13.69 -1.81
N LEU A 139 -4.36 -12.46 -2.03
CA LEU A 139 -4.79 -11.29 -1.29
C LEU A 139 -5.80 -10.60 -2.21
N PRO A 140 -7.11 -10.87 -2.10
CA PRO A 140 -8.08 -10.32 -3.04
C PRO A 140 -8.15 -8.79 -2.91
N HIS A 141 -8.29 -8.14 -4.06
CA HIS A 141 -8.66 -6.72 -4.10
C HIS A 141 -10.05 -6.56 -3.46
N PRO A 142 -10.32 -5.53 -2.65
CA PRO A 142 -11.60 -5.36 -1.94
C PRO A 142 -12.84 -5.38 -2.83
N VAL A 143 -12.73 -4.97 -4.10
CA VAL A 143 -13.86 -5.05 -5.06
C VAL A 143 -14.28 -6.49 -5.39
N LEU A 144 -13.39 -7.46 -5.15
CA LEU A 144 -13.61 -8.89 -5.37
C LEU A 144 -14.02 -9.62 -4.08
N LEU A 145 -13.90 -8.97 -2.92
CA LEU A 145 -14.31 -9.58 -1.67
C LEU A 145 -15.84 -9.61 -1.60
N PRO A 146 -16.47 -10.80 -1.51
CA PRO A 146 -17.84 -10.87 -1.02
C PRO A 146 -17.86 -10.35 0.42
N ASP A 147 -19.00 -9.81 0.83
CA ASP A 147 -19.24 -9.42 2.24
C ASP A 147 -18.18 -8.45 2.81
N LEU A 148 -17.65 -7.56 1.97
CA LEU A 148 -16.66 -6.54 2.37
C LEU A 148 -17.13 -5.70 3.56
N ASP A 149 -18.43 -5.42 3.64
CA ASP A 149 -18.99 -4.64 4.74
C ASP A 149 -19.01 -5.45 6.05
N ASP A 150 -19.34 -6.74 6.00
CA ASP A 150 -19.26 -7.65 7.15
C ASP A 150 -17.81 -7.84 7.61
N LEU A 151 -16.86 -7.96 6.67
CA LEU A 151 -15.42 -7.97 6.95
C LEU A 151 -14.95 -6.70 7.66
N ARG A 152 -15.49 -5.53 7.31
CA ARG A 152 -15.16 -4.25 7.97
C ARG A 152 -15.74 -4.17 9.37
N GLU A 153 -16.98 -4.58 9.55
CA GLU A 153 -17.62 -4.64 10.87
C GLU A 153 -16.82 -5.56 11.81
N PHE A 154 -16.53 -6.76 11.34
CA PHE A 154 -15.76 -7.74 12.11
C PHE A 154 -14.31 -7.28 12.39
N ALA A 155 -13.66 -6.62 11.43
CA ALA A 155 -12.35 -6.02 11.64
C ALA A 155 -12.36 -4.98 12.77
N ALA A 156 -13.42 -4.15 12.85
CA ALA A 156 -13.57 -3.17 13.92
C ALA A 156 -13.74 -3.85 15.30
N GLU A 157 -14.53 -4.92 15.37
CA GLU A 157 -14.71 -5.71 16.60
C GLU A 157 -13.42 -6.39 17.07
N LEU A 158 -12.64 -6.95 16.15
CA LEU A 158 -11.36 -7.59 16.45
C LEU A 158 -10.21 -6.59 16.70
N GLY A 159 -10.42 -5.30 16.51
CA GLY A 159 -9.37 -4.28 16.58
C GLY A 159 -8.27 -4.48 15.53
N VAL A 160 -8.63 -5.02 14.36
CA VAL A 160 -7.72 -5.24 13.24
C VAL A 160 -7.14 -3.91 12.78
N THR A 161 -5.84 -3.89 12.51
CA THR A 161 -5.16 -2.74 11.91
C THR A 161 -4.35 -3.21 10.70
N GLN A 162 -4.72 -2.74 9.51
CA GLN A 162 -4.00 -3.10 8.29
C GLN A 162 -3.01 -2.01 7.88
N THR A 163 -1.74 -2.39 7.70
CA THR A 163 -0.72 -1.48 7.14
C THR A 163 -0.95 -1.25 5.65
N VAL A 164 -1.30 -2.31 4.92
CA VAL A 164 -1.81 -2.22 3.54
C VAL A 164 -3.32 -2.05 3.63
N GLU A 165 -3.82 -0.90 3.21
CA GLU A 165 -5.24 -0.61 3.23
C GLU A 165 -5.98 -1.51 2.22
N GLN A 166 -6.49 -2.66 2.68
CA GLN A 166 -7.24 -3.60 1.85
C GLN A 166 -8.74 -3.37 2.04
N ILE A 167 -9.28 -3.63 3.22
CA ILE A 167 -10.74 -3.57 3.43
C ILE A 167 -11.27 -2.14 3.39
N HIS A 168 -10.46 -1.15 3.77
CA HIS A 168 -10.85 0.27 3.76
C HIS A 168 -10.49 1.01 2.48
N ARG A 169 -9.77 0.37 1.55
CA ARG A 169 -9.44 0.99 0.27
C ARG A 169 -10.72 1.36 -0.48
N ALA A 170 -10.75 2.60 -0.97
CA ALA A 170 -11.86 3.10 -1.76
C ALA A 170 -12.04 2.25 -3.03
N THR A 171 -13.26 1.77 -3.25
CA THR A 171 -13.62 0.92 -4.39
C THR A 171 -14.70 1.57 -5.24
N TRP A 172 -14.63 1.32 -6.55
CA TRP A 172 -15.68 1.67 -7.49
C TRP A 172 -16.14 0.40 -8.18
N ARG A 173 -17.41 0.06 -8.04
CA ARG A 173 -18.01 -1.06 -8.77
C ARG A 173 -18.23 -0.64 -10.23
N LYS A 174 -17.81 -1.50 -11.16
CA LYS A 174 -18.11 -1.31 -12.59
C LYS A 174 -19.63 -1.42 -12.80
N PRO A 175 -20.28 -0.46 -13.49
CA PRO A 175 -21.69 -0.57 -13.84
C PRO A 175 -21.97 -1.84 -14.65
N ALA A 176 -23.10 -2.50 -14.37
CA ALA A 176 -23.50 -3.72 -15.10
C ALA A 176 -23.71 -3.46 -16.59
N GLU A 177 -24.24 -2.28 -16.93
CA GLU A 177 -24.42 -1.84 -18.31
C GLU A 177 -23.49 -0.66 -18.60
N VAL A 178 -22.58 -0.86 -19.56
CA VAL A 178 -21.78 0.21 -20.12
C VAL A 178 -22.09 0.29 -21.61
N LYS A 179 -22.24 1.50 -22.15
CA LYS A 179 -22.50 1.70 -23.59
C LYS A 179 -21.42 0.99 -24.40
N ALA A 180 -21.83 0.17 -25.37
CA ALA A 180 -20.94 -0.76 -26.10
C ALA A 180 -19.73 -0.12 -26.81
N ARG A 181 -19.76 1.20 -27.05
CA ARG A 181 -18.66 1.95 -27.68
C ARG A 181 -18.02 3.01 -26.78
N ALA A 182 -18.38 3.03 -25.49
CA ALA A 182 -17.72 3.93 -24.56
C ALA A 182 -16.28 3.44 -24.33
N THR A 183 -15.34 4.36 -24.40
CA THR A 183 -13.89 4.12 -24.21
C THR A 183 -13.32 4.95 -23.07
N GLU A 184 -14.13 5.82 -22.47
CA GLU A 184 -13.67 6.80 -21.48
C GLU A 184 -14.72 7.09 -20.40
N VAL A 185 -14.25 7.44 -19.22
CA VAL A 185 -15.06 7.99 -18.12
C VAL A 185 -14.72 9.47 -17.96
N THR A 186 -15.75 10.32 -17.97
CA THR A 186 -15.62 11.78 -17.94
C THR A 186 -15.88 12.38 -16.55
N GLU A 187 -16.33 11.58 -15.58
CA GLU A 187 -16.75 12.02 -14.24
C GLU A 187 -15.73 12.90 -13.52
N PHE A 188 -14.44 12.59 -13.69
CA PHE A 188 -13.33 13.27 -13.02
C PHE A 188 -12.54 14.21 -13.93
N ALA A 189 -13.05 14.51 -15.12
CA ALA A 189 -12.44 15.46 -16.04
C ALA A 189 -12.62 16.92 -15.56
N GLY A 190 -11.77 17.83 -16.06
CA GLY A 190 -11.88 19.27 -15.83
C GLY A 190 -11.40 19.76 -14.46
N GLY A 191 -10.75 18.93 -13.64
CA GLY A 191 -10.19 19.34 -12.37
C GLY A 191 -8.96 20.22 -12.56
N ARG A 192 -9.10 21.54 -12.37
CA ARG A 192 -8.07 22.55 -12.67
C ARG A 192 -6.93 22.61 -11.65
N TYR A 193 -5.74 22.87 -12.15
CA TYR A 193 -4.50 23.06 -11.41
C TYR A 193 -3.75 24.27 -11.96
N SER A 194 -3.14 25.06 -11.06
CA SER A 194 -2.30 26.20 -11.44
C SER A 194 -1.10 25.81 -12.31
N SER A 195 -0.58 24.59 -12.16
CA SER A 195 0.48 24.07 -13.00
C SER A 195 0.40 22.56 -13.22
N ARG A 196 0.88 22.13 -14.38
CA ARG A 196 1.15 20.72 -14.72
C ARG A 196 2.01 20.01 -13.67
N PHE A 197 3.02 20.69 -13.13
CA PHE A 197 3.93 20.11 -12.12
C PHE A 197 3.20 19.81 -10.81
N GLY A 198 2.26 20.67 -10.40
CA GLY A 198 1.42 20.41 -9.23
C GLY A 198 0.60 19.13 -9.37
N LEU A 199 -0.02 18.94 -10.55
CA LEU A 199 -0.77 17.72 -10.87
C LEU A 199 0.14 16.49 -10.97
N ALA A 200 1.32 16.60 -11.59
CA ALA A 200 2.34 15.52 -11.61
C ALA A 200 2.77 15.11 -10.21
N ALA A 201 3.14 16.09 -9.38
CA ALA A 201 3.60 15.86 -8.02
C ALA A 201 2.51 15.21 -7.16
N ARG A 202 1.24 15.54 -7.41
CA ARG A 202 0.11 14.85 -6.79
C ARG A 202 0.03 13.39 -7.25
N ALA A 203 0.09 13.12 -8.56
CA ALA A 203 0.06 11.77 -9.08
C ALA A 203 1.16 10.90 -8.45
N THR A 204 2.40 11.40 -8.40
CA THR A 204 3.53 10.70 -7.78
C THR A 204 3.33 10.49 -6.27
N ARG A 205 2.82 11.49 -5.53
CA ARG A 205 2.51 11.33 -4.09
C ARG A 205 1.44 10.27 -3.82
N LEU A 206 0.50 10.10 -4.73
CA LEU A 206 -0.54 9.07 -4.66
C LEU A 206 -0.04 7.70 -5.14
N GLY A 207 1.22 7.57 -5.57
CA GLY A 207 1.83 6.32 -6.01
C GLY A 207 1.62 5.99 -7.49
N TYR A 208 1.10 6.92 -8.30
CA TYR A 208 0.89 6.71 -9.73
C TYR A 208 2.12 7.08 -10.56
N ARG A 209 2.28 6.38 -11.69
CA ARG A 209 3.36 6.68 -12.64
C ARG A 209 2.97 7.89 -13.49
N VAL A 210 3.96 8.68 -13.87
CA VAL A 210 3.77 9.79 -14.82
C VAL A 210 4.62 9.51 -16.05
N THR A 211 3.97 9.33 -17.20
CA THR A 211 4.63 9.03 -18.48
C THR A 211 4.10 9.99 -19.54
N GLY A 212 4.97 10.85 -20.05
CA GLY A 212 4.56 11.92 -20.97
C GLY A 212 3.49 12.81 -20.35
N GLY A 213 2.37 12.98 -21.06
CA GLY A 213 1.25 13.79 -20.61
C GLY A 213 0.23 13.07 -19.74
N TYR A 214 0.51 11.85 -19.26
CA TYR A 214 -0.45 11.01 -18.53
C TYR A 214 0.02 10.62 -17.14
N ALA A 215 -0.91 10.56 -16.19
CA ALA A 215 -0.78 9.73 -14.99
C ALA A 215 -1.34 8.33 -15.32
N THR A 216 -0.62 7.28 -14.93
CA THR A 216 -1.03 5.90 -15.22
C THR A 216 -0.99 4.98 -14.00
N CYS A 217 -1.93 4.03 -14.00
CA CYS A 217 -2.02 2.94 -13.03
C CYS A 217 -2.17 1.63 -13.79
N ARG A 218 -1.20 0.72 -13.64
CA ARG A 218 -1.19 -0.58 -14.32
C ARG A 218 -1.55 -1.66 -13.31
N VAL A 219 -2.55 -2.45 -13.66
CA VAL A 219 -3.09 -3.50 -12.81
C VAL A 219 -3.23 -4.79 -13.61
N ARG A 220 -3.01 -5.93 -12.95
CA ARG A 220 -3.42 -7.23 -13.51
C ARG A 220 -4.81 -7.56 -12.98
N ASP A 221 -5.73 -7.84 -13.89
CA ASP A 221 -7.12 -8.15 -13.60
C ASP A 221 -7.53 -9.43 -14.36
N ALA A 222 -7.88 -10.47 -13.62
CA ALA A 222 -8.16 -11.81 -14.15
C ALA A 222 -7.10 -12.31 -15.16
N GLY A 223 -5.83 -12.14 -14.81
CA GLY A 223 -4.68 -12.54 -15.65
C GLY A 223 -4.33 -11.56 -16.78
N ARG A 224 -5.19 -10.61 -17.13
CA ARG A 224 -4.94 -9.59 -18.17
C ARG A 224 -4.35 -8.33 -17.57
N ILE A 225 -3.55 -7.60 -18.33
CA ILE A 225 -3.00 -6.32 -17.89
C ILE A 225 -3.84 -5.21 -18.51
N ALA A 226 -4.28 -4.28 -17.67
CA ALA A 226 -4.88 -3.03 -18.10
C ALA A 226 -4.13 -1.86 -17.46
N GLU A 227 -3.88 -0.82 -18.24
CA GLU A 227 -3.31 0.43 -17.77
C GLU A 227 -4.37 1.54 -17.88
N ALA A 228 -4.83 1.99 -16.72
CA ALA A 228 -5.64 3.19 -16.61
C ALA A 228 -4.75 4.42 -16.87
N ALA A 229 -5.29 5.40 -17.60
CA ALA A 229 -4.59 6.63 -17.94
C ALA A 229 -5.50 7.84 -17.76
N VAL A 230 -4.98 8.91 -17.16
CA VAL A 230 -5.62 10.22 -17.09
C VAL A 230 -4.66 11.24 -17.68
N TRP A 231 -5.13 12.00 -18.66
CA TRP A 231 -4.35 13.11 -19.20
C TRP A 231 -4.17 14.18 -18.12
N ILE A 232 -2.95 14.71 -18.02
CA ILE A 232 -2.57 15.69 -17.02
C ILE A 232 -1.83 16.89 -17.61
N GLY A 233 -1.67 16.98 -18.94
CA GLY A 233 -1.07 18.11 -19.67
C GLY A 233 0.30 17.80 -20.29
N GLU A 234 0.71 18.59 -21.29
CA GLU A 234 1.99 18.42 -22.00
C GLU A 234 3.22 18.50 -21.07
N PRO A 235 4.30 17.74 -21.35
CA PRO A 235 5.45 17.62 -20.43
C PRO A 235 6.37 18.84 -20.34
N TYR A 236 6.17 19.87 -21.16
CA TYR A 236 7.16 20.93 -21.39
C TYR A 236 6.63 22.35 -21.21
N TRP A 237 5.35 22.50 -20.87
CA TRP A 237 4.72 23.80 -20.70
C TRP A 237 4.22 23.97 -19.27
N GLU A 238 4.70 25.03 -18.61
CA GLU A 238 4.16 25.47 -17.34
C GLU A 238 2.94 26.34 -17.61
N SER A 239 1.80 25.69 -17.79
CA SER A 239 0.50 26.35 -17.90
C SER A 239 -0.46 25.78 -16.87
N GLU A 240 -1.55 26.51 -16.67
CA GLU A 240 -2.76 25.95 -16.10
C GLU A 240 -3.11 24.66 -16.86
N THR A 241 -3.54 23.65 -16.12
CA THR A 241 -3.92 22.36 -16.69
C THR A 241 -5.17 21.83 -15.98
N ALA A 242 -5.78 20.81 -16.57
CA ALA A 242 -6.91 20.12 -15.97
C ALA A 242 -6.77 18.61 -16.13
N THR A 243 -7.36 17.86 -15.21
CA THR A 243 -7.51 16.40 -15.38
C THR A 243 -8.32 16.11 -16.65
N GLY A 244 -7.83 15.23 -17.50
CA GLY A 244 -8.59 14.73 -18.65
C GLY A 244 -9.52 13.58 -18.28
N ASN A 245 -10.10 12.97 -19.32
CA ASN A 245 -10.90 11.76 -19.18
C ASN A 245 -10.04 10.58 -18.71
N LEU A 246 -10.67 9.63 -18.04
CA LEU A 246 -10.06 8.36 -17.66
C LEU A 246 -10.27 7.35 -18.79
N THR A 247 -9.18 6.79 -19.31
CA THR A 247 -9.16 5.75 -20.34
C THR A 247 -8.40 4.52 -19.86
N TRP A 248 -8.55 3.39 -20.56
CA TRP A 248 -7.78 2.18 -20.32
C TRP A 248 -7.13 1.68 -21.59
N HIS A 249 -5.96 1.09 -21.42
CA HIS A 249 -5.16 0.49 -22.49
C HIS A 249 -4.74 -0.93 -22.12
N ASP A 250 -4.59 -1.81 -23.10
CA ASP A 250 -4.01 -3.14 -22.89
C ASP A 250 -2.47 -3.10 -22.79
N GLN A 251 -1.85 -4.27 -22.67
CA GLN A 251 -0.39 -4.38 -22.56
C GLN A 251 0.36 -3.93 -23.82
N GLU A 252 -0.30 -3.91 -24.98
CA GLU A 252 0.24 -3.39 -26.24
C GLU A 252 -0.03 -1.88 -26.42
N GLY A 253 -0.70 -1.23 -25.46
CA GLY A 253 -1.08 0.19 -25.51
C GLY A 253 -2.35 0.48 -26.32
N ARG A 254 -3.07 -0.54 -26.78
CA ARG A 254 -4.32 -0.36 -27.54
C ARG A 254 -5.43 0.05 -26.58
N SER A 255 -6.25 1.01 -27.01
CA SER A 255 -7.40 1.47 -26.21
C SER A 255 -8.40 0.33 -25.99
N LEU A 256 -8.82 0.16 -24.75
CA LEU A 256 -9.82 -0.82 -24.36
C LEU A 256 -11.21 -0.16 -24.32
N PRO A 257 -12.25 -0.79 -24.89
CA PRO A 257 -13.62 -0.37 -24.62
C PRO A 257 -13.94 -0.64 -23.14
N LEU A 258 -14.76 0.21 -22.53
CA LEU A 258 -15.09 0.12 -21.11
C LEU A 258 -15.75 -1.23 -20.75
N SER A 259 -16.43 -1.87 -21.70
CA SER A 259 -17.00 -3.21 -21.55
C SER A 259 -15.95 -4.29 -21.27
N GLU A 260 -14.72 -4.12 -21.75
CA GLU A 260 -13.63 -5.11 -21.60
C GLU A 260 -12.76 -4.88 -20.35
N VAL A 261 -12.85 -3.70 -19.74
CA VAL A 261 -12.15 -3.37 -18.49
C VAL A 261 -12.68 -4.23 -17.34
N GLY A 262 -11.82 -4.99 -16.67
CA GLY A 262 -12.22 -5.81 -15.53
C GLY A 262 -12.55 -4.98 -14.28
N PRO A 263 -13.17 -5.59 -13.25
CA PRO A 263 -13.63 -4.89 -12.05
C PRO A 263 -12.50 -4.26 -11.22
N VAL A 264 -11.33 -4.90 -11.17
CA VAL A 264 -10.17 -4.41 -10.40
C VAL A 264 -9.53 -3.24 -11.14
N ALA A 265 -9.28 -3.39 -12.44
CA ALA A 265 -8.72 -2.33 -13.28
C ALA A 265 -9.65 -1.11 -13.35
N TRP A 266 -10.97 -1.34 -13.35
CA TRP A 266 -11.97 -0.29 -13.25
C TRP A 266 -11.84 0.47 -11.92
N SER A 267 -11.90 -0.26 -10.81
CA SER A 267 -11.85 0.32 -9.46
C SER A 267 -10.59 1.15 -9.24
N GLU A 268 -9.43 0.64 -9.65
CA GLU A 268 -8.15 1.34 -9.48
C GLU A 268 -7.98 2.54 -10.42
N GLY A 269 -8.51 2.46 -11.65
CA GLY A 269 -8.57 3.61 -12.55
C GLY A 269 -9.43 4.73 -11.98
N MET A 270 -10.62 4.40 -11.47
CA MET A 270 -11.52 5.36 -10.82
C MET A 270 -10.88 5.95 -9.56
N ARG A 271 -10.23 5.14 -8.73
CA ARG A 271 -9.48 5.61 -7.55
C ARG A 271 -8.40 6.62 -7.92
N MET A 272 -7.65 6.36 -8.98
CA MET A 272 -6.66 7.29 -9.52
C MET A 272 -7.31 8.59 -9.98
N ALA A 273 -8.33 8.51 -10.84
CA ALA A 273 -8.99 9.69 -11.39
C ALA A 273 -9.65 10.55 -10.30
N ALA A 274 -10.35 9.93 -9.34
CA ALA A 274 -10.93 10.60 -8.18
C ALA A 274 -9.86 11.25 -7.31
N GLY A 275 -8.77 10.53 -7.02
CA GLY A 275 -7.64 11.04 -6.25
C GLY A 275 -7.00 12.26 -6.90
N LEU A 276 -6.79 12.25 -8.22
CA LEU A 276 -6.30 13.40 -8.96
C LEU A 276 -7.31 14.56 -8.96
N HIS A 277 -8.58 14.30 -9.22
CA HIS A 277 -9.62 15.32 -9.26
C HIS A 277 -9.86 15.98 -7.90
N ALA A 278 -9.68 15.26 -6.79
CA ALA A 278 -9.84 15.79 -5.43
C ALA A 278 -8.80 16.87 -5.07
N GLY A 279 -7.66 16.93 -5.75
CA GLY A 279 -6.63 17.96 -5.52
C GLY A 279 -6.78 19.23 -6.36
N ARG A 280 -7.85 19.32 -7.16
CA ARG A 280 -8.12 20.49 -7.99
C ARG A 280 -8.28 21.77 -7.15
N GLN A 281 -8.10 22.90 -7.79
CA GLN A 281 -8.50 24.19 -7.22
C GLN A 281 -10.02 24.19 -6.98
N ILE A 282 -10.41 24.61 -5.78
CA ILE A 282 -11.81 24.82 -5.41
C ILE A 282 -12.02 26.32 -5.45
N GLU A 283 -12.92 26.80 -6.31
CA GLU A 283 -13.37 28.19 -6.25
C GLU A 283 -14.10 28.38 -4.91
N GLU A 284 -13.59 29.27 -4.05
CA GLU A 284 -14.32 29.69 -2.86
C GLU A 284 -15.62 30.36 -3.33
N GLY A 285 -16.75 29.79 -2.93
CA GLY A 285 -18.07 30.24 -3.36
C GLY A 285 -18.25 31.74 -3.08
N SER A 286 -18.54 32.50 -4.13
CA SER A 286 -19.02 33.89 -4.08
C SER A 286 -20.40 33.99 -3.46
#